data_AF-A0A1F1ZVN5-F1
#
_entry.id   AF-A0A1F1ZVN5-F1
#
_cell.length_a   1.000
_cell.length_b   1.000
_cell.length_c   1.000
_cell.angle_alpha   90.00
_cell.angle_beta   90.00
_cell.angle_gamma   90.00
#
_symmetry.space_group_name_H-M   'P 1'
#
loop_
_entity.id
_entity.type
_entity.pdbx_description
1 polymer ?
#
loop_
_entity_poly.entity_id
_entity_poly.type
_entity_poly.pdbx_seq_one_letter_code
_entity_poly.pdbx_strand_id
1 'polypeptide(L)'
;MINISQRPEDAGLRSVPGHWEGDLIIGKNGASCIGTVVERYSNYLLLIWMEPAKSRIDAFCEGLVEKLGALPENLKQSLTWDQGKEMAEHPHTRRP
;
A
#
# COMPACT_ATOMS: atom_id res chain seq x y z
N MET A 1 3.05 -0.42 8.57
CA MET A 1 1.73 -0.28 7.88
C MET A 1 0.62 -0.38 8.93
N ILE A 2 -0.44 0.40 8.79
CA ILE A 2 -1.59 0.40 9.72
C ILE A 2 -2.71 -0.46 9.09
N ASN A 3 -3.39 -1.26 9.89
CA ASN A 3 -4.53 -2.05 9.42
C ASN A 3 -5.67 -1.12 8.98
N ILE A 4 -6.41 -1.47 7.92
CA ILE A 4 -7.54 -0.66 7.42
C ILE A 4 -8.59 -0.32 8.50
N SER A 5 -8.79 -1.19 9.49
CA SER A 5 -9.69 -0.94 10.64
C SER A 5 -9.22 0.20 11.55
N GLN A 6 -7.94 0.54 11.50
CA GLN A 6 -7.30 1.60 12.29
C GLN A 6 -7.04 2.86 11.45
N ARG A 7 -7.67 2.98 10.28
CA ARG A 7 -7.48 4.14 9.41
C ARG A 7 -7.92 5.44 10.11
N PRO A 8 -7.21 6.56 9.87
CA PRO A 8 -7.66 7.88 10.30
C PRO A 8 -9.07 8.23 9.82
N GLU A 9 -9.76 9.08 10.56
CA GLU A 9 -11.14 9.50 10.24
C GLU A 9 -11.21 10.26 8.90
N ASP A 10 -10.27 11.17 8.65
CA ASP A 10 -10.13 11.92 7.40
C ASP A 10 -9.82 11.02 6.19
N ALA A 11 -8.99 9.98 6.35
CA ALA A 11 -8.80 8.93 5.35
C ALA A 11 -10.12 8.20 5.05
N GLY A 12 -10.95 7.99 6.08
CA GLY A 12 -12.21 7.29 5.97
C GLY A 12 -13.34 8.10 5.35
N LEU A 13 -13.41 9.37 5.71
CA LEU A 13 -14.30 10.38 5.13
C LEU A 13 -13.82 10.86 3.77
N ARG A 14 -12.60 10.48 3.35
CA ARG A 14 -11.98 10.90 2.10
C ARG A 14 -11.92 12.42 1.99
N SER A 15 -11.66 13.10 3.11
CA SER A 15 -11.76 14.55 3.22
C SER A 15 -10.42 15.27 3.07
N VAL A 16 -9.30 14.55 3.20
CA VAL A 16 -7.93 15.09 3.14
C VAL A 16 -7.12 14.32 2.09
N PRO A 17 -6.39 14.99 1.17
CA PRO A 17 -5.48 14.33 0.25
C PRO A 17 -4.29 13.68 0.96
N GLY A 18 -3.79 12.58 0.39
CA GLY A 18 -2.53 11.96 0.81
C GLY A 18 -2.69 10.78 1.78
N HIS A 19 -3.92 10.36 2.04
CA HIS A 19 -4.20 9.06 2.65
C HIS A 19 -4.31 8.00 1.55
N TRP A 20 -3.58 6.92 1.69
CA TRP A 20 -3.50 5.84 0.72
C TRP A 20 -4.02 4.54 1.32
N GLU A 21 -4.69 3.76 0.51
CA GLU A 21 -5.13 2.41 0.83
C GLU A 21 -4.50 1.44 -0.16
N GLY A 22 -3.82 0.43 0.39
CA GLY A 22 -3.13 -0.58 -0.37
C GLY A 22 -3.86 -1.91 -0.36
N ASP A 23 -3.82 -2.58 -1.51
CA ASP A 23 -4.36 -3.91 -1.76
C ASP A 23 -3.44 -4.68 -2.72
N LEU A 24 -3.70 -5.97 -2.92
CA LEU A 24 -2.86 -6.88 -3.69
C LEU A 24 -3.66 -7.60 -4.78
N ILE A 25 -3.18 -7.52 -6.01
CA ILE A 25 -3.65 -8.37 -7.10
C ILE A 25 -2.63 -9.50 -7.28
N ILE A 26 -3.08 -10.74 -7.06
CA ILE A 26 -2.29 -11.93 -7.32
C ILE A 26 -2.70 -12.53 -8.67
N GLY A 27 -1.70 -12.75 -9.53
CA GLY A 27 -1.86 -13.43 -10.80
C GLY A 27 -2.07 -14.93 -10.64
N LYS A 28 -2.41 -15.60 -11.76
CA LYS A 28 -2.67 -17.05 -11.78
C LYS A 28 -1.59 -17.85 -11.07
N ASN A 29 -2.00 -18.76 -10.19
CA ASN A 29 -1.12 -19.65 -9.41
C ASN A 29 -0.08 -18.91 -8.54
N GLY A 30 -0.30 -17.63 -8.21
CA GLY A 30 0.67 -16.85 -7.43
C GLY A 30 1.95 -16.47 -8.19
N ALA A 31 1.98 -16.64 -9.51
CA ALA A 31 3.17 -16.46 -10.35
C ALA A 31 3.57 -15.00 -10.58
N SER A 32 2.64 -14.07 -10.38
CA SER A 32 2.89 -12.63 -10.49
C SER A 32 2.06 -11.88 -9.46
N CYS A 33 2.46 -10.65 -9.16
CA CYS A 33 1.76 -9.85 -8.18
C CYS A 33 1.89 -8.35 -8.50
N ILE A 34 0.82 -7.60 -8.27
CA ILE A 34 0.78 -6.15 -8.40
C ILE A 34 0.20 -5.58 -7.11
N GLY A 35 0.93 -4.67 -6.47
CA GLY A 35 0.39 -3.84 -5.41
C GLY A 35 -0.44 -2.72 -6.02
N THR A 36 -1.66 -2.52 -5.53
CA THR A 36 -2.51 -1.39 -5.90
C THR A 36 -2.59 -0.45 -4.73
N VAL A 37 -2.21 0.82 -4.92
CA VAL A 37 -2.21 1.83 -3.85
C VAL A 37 -3.06 3.02 -4.31
N VAL A 38 -4.19 3.22 -3.67
CA VAL A 38 -5.21 4.19 -4.06
C VAL A 38 -5.27 5.34 -3.07
N GLU A 39 -5.16 6.57 -3.57
CA GLU A 39 -5.33 7.79 -2.78
C GLU A 39 -6.82 8.01 -2.47
N ARG A 40 -7.17 8.20 -1.21
CA ARG A 40 -8.57 8.13 -0.75
C ARG A 40 -9.40 9.34 -1.12
N TYR A 41 -8.81 10.53 -1.26
CA TYR A 41 -9.52 11.74 -1.66
C TYR A 41 -9.89 11.73 -3.15
N SER A 42 -8.91 11.48 -4.03
CA SER A 42 -9.02 11.60 -5.49
C SER A 42 -9.27 10.27 -6.22
N ASN A 43 -9.10 9.12 -5.55
CA ASN A 43 -8.98 7.79 -6.16
C ASN A 43 -7.82 7.63 -7.15
N TYR A 44 -6.78 8.47 -7.04
CA TYR A 44 -5.58 8.30 -7.84
C TYR A 44 -4.90 6.96 -7.51
N LEU A 45 -4.71 6.12 -8.53
CA LEU A 45 -4.18 4.77 -8.40
C LEU A 45 -2.70 4.72 -8.81
N LEU A 46 -1.89 4.15 -7.93
CA LEU A 46 -0.53 3.72 -8.22
C LEU A 46 -0.49 2.19 -8.33
N LEU A 47 0.14 1.72 -9.41
CA LEU A 47 0.43 0.30 -9.61
C LEU A 47 1.91 0.05 -9.30
N ILE A 48 2.15 -0.91 -8.43
CA ILE A 48 3.47 -1.35 -8.02
C ILE A 48 3.69 -2.75 -8.58
N TRP A 49 4.55 -2.86 -9.58
CA TRP A 49 4.99 -4.17 -10.07
C TRP A 49 5.83 -4.86 -8.99
N MET A 50 5.46 -6.09 -8.63
CA MET A 50 6.20 -6.86 -7.64
C MET A 50 7.02 -7.93 -8.36
N GLU A 51 8.33 -7.70 -8.41
CA GLU A 51 9.27 -8.59 -9.10
C GLU A 51 9.22 -10.02 -8.52
N PRO A 52 8.91 -11.05 -9.32
CA PRO A 52 8.73 -12.41 -8.82
C PRO A 52 9.98 -13.03 -8.18
N ALA A 53 11.17 -12.52 -8.50
CA ALA A 53 12.43 -12.98 -7.93
C ALA A 53 12.68 -12.49 -6.50
N LYS A 54 11.93 -11.48 -6.04
CA LYS A 54 12.05 -10.90 -4.70
C LYS A 54 10.95 -11.42 -3.78
N SER A 55 11.18 -11.30 -2.47
CA SER A 55 10.11 -11.50 -1.50
C SER A 55 9.01 -10.46 -1.77
N ARG A 56 7.75 -10.83 -1.53
CA ARG A 56 6.61 -9.92 -1.75
C ARG A 56 6.74 -8.64 -0.93
N ILE A 57 7.25 -8.75 0.29
CA ILE A 57 7.43 -7.60 1.18
C ILE A 57 8.49 -6.65 0.61
N ASP A 58 9.63 -7.18 0.18
CA ASP A 58 10.73 -6.35 -0.31
C ASP A 58 10.35 -5.67 -1.63
N ALA A 59 9.79 -6.44 -2.57
CA ALA A 59 9.33 -5.91 -3.86
C ALA A 59 8.28 -4.81 -3.69
N PHE A 60 7.35 -5.01 -2.75
CA PHE A 60 6.34 -4.01 -2.44
C PHE A 60 6.95 -2.76 -1.78
N CYS A 61 7.76 -2.92 -0.73
CA CYS A 61 8.38 -1.80 -0.02
C CYS A 61 9.26 -0.94 -0.93
N GLU A 62 10.10 -1.56 -1.75
CA GLU A 62 10.95 -0.86 -2.71
C GLU A 62 10.13 -0.07 -3.73
N GLY A 63 9.15 -0.74 -4.36
CA GLY A 63 8.28 -0.08 -5.34
C GLY A 63 7.41 1.01 -4.72
N LEU A 64 6.95 0.83 -3.47
CA LEU A 64 6.19 1.84 -2.75
C LEU A 64 7.05 3.08 -2.45
N VAL A 65 8.28 2.90 -1.98
CA VAL A 65 9.21 4.00 -1.71
C VAL A 65 9.53 4.75 -2.99
N GLU A 66 9.71 4.05 -4.11
CA GLU A 66 9.91 4.68 -5.41
C GLU A 66 8.69 5.53 -5.82
N LYS A 67 7.48 4.95 -5.79
CA LYS A 67 6.26 5.62 -6.28
C LYS A 67 5.80 6.74 -5.36
N LEU A 68 5.72 6.51 -4.05
CA LEU A 68 5.32 7.53 -3.09
C LEU A 68 6.43 8.57 -2.91
N GLY A 69 7.70 8.18 -2.97
CA GLY A 69 8.84 9.11 -2.83
C GLY A 69 8.84 10.22 -3.88
N ALA A 70 8.35 9.93 -5.09
CA ALA A 70 8.20 10.91 -6.17
C ALA A 70 7.05 11.92 -5.97
N LEU A 71 6.20 11.73 -4.96
CA LEU A 71 5.07 12.62 -4.70
C LEU A 71 5.48 13.82 -3.83
N PRO A 72 4.74 14.94 -3.91
CA PRO A 72 4.84 16.03 -2.93
C PRO A 72 4.57 15.57 -1.50
N GLU A 73 5.21 16.22 -0.52
CA GLU A 73 5.07 15.89 0.91
C GLU A 73 3.62 15.94 1.41
N ASN A 74 2.80 16.85 0.90
CA ASN A 74 1.40 16.97 1.30
C ASN A 74 0.54 15.76 0.86
N LEU A 75 1.05 14.90 -0.02
CA LEU A 75 0.41 13.65 -0.42
C LEU A 75 0.94 12.43 0.36
N LYS A 76 1.81 12.60 1.36
CA LYS A 76 2.43 11.49 2.10
C LYS A 76 1.91 11.39 3.54
N GLN A 77 0.58 11.38 3.74
CA GLN A 77 -0.03 11.38 5.08
C GLN A 77 0.00 9.99 5.73
N SER A 78 -0.74 9.04 5.20
CA SER A 78 -0.82 7.69 5.77
C SER A 78 -0.99 6.62 4.70
N LEU A 79 -0.50 5.42 4.96
CA LEU A 79 -0.80 4.22 4.18
C LEU A 79 -1.45 3.17 5.07
N THR A 80 -2.69 2.82 4.74
CA THR A 80 -3.44 1.71 5.36
C THR A 80 -3.50 0.53 4.40
N TRP A 81 -3.49 -0.68 4.95
CA TRP A 81 -3.51 -1.91 4.14
C TRP A 81 -4.74 -2.74 4.46
N ASP A 82 -5.41 -3.25 3.42
CA ASP A 82 -6.43 -4.27 3.61
C ASP A 82 -5.75 -5.62 3.88
N GLN A 83 -5.77 -6.06 5.13
CA GLN A 83 -5.12 -7.31 5.55
C GLN A 83 -5.98 -8.52 5.21
N GLY A 84 -6.20 -8.74 3.91
CA GLY A 84 -6.59 -10.06 3.42
C GLY A 84 -5.65 -11.13 3.96
N LYS A 85 -6.14 -12.37 4.10
CA LYS A 85 -5.39 -13.51 4.70
C LYS A 85 -3.98 -13.72 4.12
N GLU A 86 -3.74 -13.20 2.93
CA GLU A 86 -2.51 -13.30 2.16
C GLU A 86 -1.31 -12.53 2.75
N MET A 87 -1.51 -11.66 3.75
CA MET A 87 -0.43 -10.96 4.46
C MET A 87 -0.53 -11.04 6.00
N ALA A 88 -1.46 -11.84 6.53
CA ALA A 88 -1.72 -11.96 7.97
C ALA A 88 -0.55 -12.59 8.78
N GLU A 89 0.37 -13.30 8.12
CA GLU A 89 1.53 -13.95 8.76
C GLU A 89 2.81 -13.09 8.79
N HIS A 90 2.75 -11.80 8.45
CA HIS A 90 3.94 -10.97 8.39
C HIS A 90 4.09 -10.06 9.63
N PRO A 91 5.15 -10.25 10.45
CA PRO A 91 5.38 -9.46 11.64
C PRO A 91 5.50 -7.97 11.29
N HIS A 92 4.92 -7.13 12.13
CA HIS A 92 4.97 -5.68 12.02
C HIS A 92 6.42 -5.19 11.88
N THR A 93 6.82 -4.76 10.68
CA THR A 93 7.99 -3.91 10.51
C THR A 93 7.64 -2.51 11.01
N ARG A 94 7.80 -2.32 12.31
CA ARG A 94 7.98 -1.00 12.91
C ARG A 94 9.49 -0.74 12.88
N ARG A 95 9.92 0.27 12.14
CA ARG A 95 11.26 0.85 12.29
C ARG A 95 11.12 2.32 12.72
N PRO A 96 12.09 2.82 13.51
CA PRO A 96 11.95 3.96 14.42
C PRO A 96 11.59 5.27 13.74
#